data_AF-A0A167XKJ3-F1
#
_entry.id   AF-A0A167XKJ3-F1
#
_cell.length_a   1.000
_cell.length_b   1.000
_cell.length_c   1.000
_cell.angle_alpha   90.00
_cell.angle_beta   90.00
_cell.angle_gamma   90.00
#
_symmetry.space_group_name_H-M   'P 1'
#
loop_
_entity.id
_entity.type
_entity.pdbx_description
1 polymer ?
#
loop_
_entity_poly.entity_id
_entity_poly.type
_entity_poly.pdbx_seq_one_letter_code
_entity_poly.pdbx_strand_id
1 'polypeptide(L)'
;MVAIGIRSLLCILGIASLGTSAAVDGTVQSWQLTQYCNEFYTVSNGDTCWDIIARNQNKFTMSQLLCWNNDINPWCSNLIPGRQVCIGVERPGPVC
;
A
#
# COMPACT_ATOMS: atom_id res chain seq x y z
N MET A 1 -12.41 9.90 27.55
CA MET A 1 -13.81 10.28 27.78
C MET A 1 -14.67 9.22 27.13
N VAL A 2 -15.50 8.52 27.93
CA VAL A 2 -16.81 7.91 27.58
C VAL A 2 -16.85 6.93 26.39
N ALA A 3 -17.32 5.69 26.42
CA ALA A 3 -18.13 4.86 27.31
C ALA A 3 -17.84 3.39 26.95
N ILE A 4 -17.56 2.51 27.92
CA ILE A 4 -18.49 1.54 28.53
C ILE A 4 -18.91 0.39 27.60
N GLY A 5 -18.47 -0.80 27.99
CA GLY A 5 -19.37 -1.96 28.06
C GLY A 5 -18.94 -3.16 27.24
N ILE A 6 -18.25 -4.11 27.87
CA ILE A 6 -18.73 -5.50 27.88
C ILE A 6 -18.28 -6.18 29.18
N ARG A 7 -19.25 -6.31 30.09
CA ARG A 7 -19.19 -7.22 31.23
C ARG A 7 -19.17 -8.63 30.65
N SER A 8 -18.13 -9.40 30.91
CA SER A 8 -18.34 -10.82 31.15
C SER A 8 -17.19 -11.36 31.97
N LEU A 9 -17.59 -11.92 33.11
CA LEU A 9 -16.75 -12.47 34.16
C LEU A 9 -15.77 -13.48 33.60
N LEU A 10 -14.50 -13.37 33.99
CA LEU A 10 -13.69 -14.51 34.45
C LEU A 10 -12.55 -13.95 35.30
N CYS A 11 -12.73 -14.09 36.61
CA CYS A 11 -11.74 -13.83 37.65
C CYS A 11 -10.75 -14.99 37.65
N ILE A 12 -9.69 -14.88 36.85
CA ILE A 12 -8.50 -15.70 36.99
C ILE A 12 -7.29 -14.78 37.07
N LEU A 13 -6.44 -15.13 38.02
CA LEU A 13 -5.33 -14.33 38.51
C LEU A 13 -4.44 -13.84 37.37
N GLY A 14 -4.00 -12.60 37.52
CA GLY A 14 -3.27 -11.83 36.53
C GLY A 14 -2.18 -12.60 35.81
N ILE A 15 -2.41 -12.77 34.51
CA ILE A 15 -1.37 -12.62 33.50
C ILE A 15 -1.96 -11.66 32.48
N ALA A 16 -1.27 -10.55 32.24
CA ALA A 16 -1.56 -9.70 31.12
C ALA A 16 -1.55 -10.58 29.88
N SER A 17 -2.73 -10.91 29.34
CA SER A 17 -2.85 -11.44 28.01
C SER A 17 -2.41 -10.31 27.10
N LEU A 18 -1.09 -10.24 26.87
CA LEU A 18 -0.54 -9.68 25.66
C LEU A 18 -1.27 -10.45 24.57
N GLY A 19 -2.33 -9.85 24.04
CA GLY A 19 -2.94 -10.32 22.81
C GLY A 19 -1.82 -10.31 21.80
N THR A 20 -1.23 -11.47 21.56
CA THR A 20 -0.55 -11.72 20.31
C THR A 20 -1.69 -11.75 19.31
N SER A 21 -2.04 -10.57 18.80
CA SER A 21 -2.59 -10.48 17.46
C SER A 21 -1.51 -11.10 16.58
N ALA A 22 -1.54 -12.42 16.43
CA ALA A 22 -0.95 -13.07 15.28
C ALA A 22 -1.75 -12.50 14.11
N ALA A 23 -1.27 -11.39 13.55
CA ALA A 23 -1.75 -10.89 12.29
C ALA A 23 -1.64 -12.08 11.33
N VAL A 24 -2.79 -12.47 10.79
CA VAL A 24 -2.92 -13.54 9.83
C VAL A 24 -1.91 -13.31 8.70
N ASP A 25 -0.81 -14.06 8.68
CA ASP A 25 0.04 -14.19 7.50
C ASP A 25 -0.62 -15.21 6.57
N GLY A 26 -1.73 -14.77 5.97
CA GLY A 26 -2.39 -15.44 4.87
C GLY A 26 -2.00 -14.73 3.59
N THR A 27 -0.78 -14.96 3.10
CA THR A 27 -0.25 -14.46 1.82
C THR A 27 -0.80 -13.09 1.42
N VAL A 28 -0.56 -12.04 2.22
CA VAL A 28 -0.73 -10.69 1.71
C VAL A 28 0.28 -10.53 0.59
N GLN A 29 -0.21 -10.35 -0.65
CA GLN A 29 0.66 -10.04 -1.77
C GLN A 29 1.33 -8.70 -1.48
N SER A 30 2.55 -8.77 -0.94
CA SER A 30 3.32 -7.61 -0.50
C SER A 30 3.94 -6.96 -1.72
N TRP A 31 3.36 -5.85 -2.13
CA TRP A 31 3.87 -5.01 -3.22
C TRP A 31 4.98 -4.09 -2.70
N GLN A 32 5.99 -3.84 -3.52
CA GLN A 32 7.10 -2.97 -3.12
C GLN A 32 6.83 -1.51 -3.50
N LEU A 33 5.93 -0.86 -2.76
CA LEU A 33 5.69 0.58 -2.88
C LEU A 33 6.61 1.38 -1.94
N THR A 34 6.93 2.59 -2.34
CA THR A 34 7.65 3.53 -1.48
C THR A 34 6.82 3.94 -0.26
N GLN A 35 7.47 4.08 0.90
CA GLN A 35 6.81 4.54 2.14
C GLN A 35 6.33 6.00 2.07
N TYR A 36 6.86 6.78 1.12
CA TYR A 36 6.51 8.18 0.92
C TYR A 36 5.22 8.36 0.09
N CYS A 37 4.58 7.27 -0.31
CA CYS A 37 3.43 7.32 -1.19
C CYS A 37 2.22 7.95 -0.51
N ASN A 38 1.66 9.00 -1.12
CA ASN A 38 0.46 9.69 -0.63
C ASN A 38 -0.66 9.77 -1.68
N GLU A 39 -0.38 9.37 -2.93
CA GLU A 39 -1.39 9.28 -3.99
C GLU A 39 -1.31 7.94 -4.72
N PHE A 40 -2.47 7.34 -4.96
CA PHE A 40 -2.59 5.99 -5.52
C PHE A 40 -3.45 5.98 -6.79
N TYR A 41 -3.07 5.13 -7.74
CA TYR A 41 -3.86 4.79 -8.92
C TYR A 41 -4.18 3.29 -8.90
N THR A 42 -5.43 2.94 -9.22
CA THR A 42 -5.82 1.53 -9.37
C THR A 42 -5.66 1.11 -10.83
N VAL A 43 -4.79 0.15 -11.09
CA VAL A 43 -4.49 -0.35 -12.43
C VAL A 43 -5.76 -0.91 -13.06
N SER A 44 -6.15 -0.39 -14.22
CA SER A 44 -7.26 -0.93 -15.02
C SER A 44 -6.77 -2.06 -15.92
N ASN A 45 -7.70 -2.89 -16.38
CA ASN A 45 -7.36 -3.95 -17.33
C ASN A 45 -6.82 -3.34 -18.65
N GLY A 46 -5.64 -3.80 -19.07
CA GLY A 46 -4.98 -3.32 -20.29
C GLY A 46 -4.18 -2.01 -20.13
N ASP A 47 -4.11 -1.42 -18.93
CA ASP A 47 -3.28 -0.24 -18.72
C ASP A 47 -1.79 -0.55 -18.94
N THR A 48 -1.10 0.39 -19.59
CA THR A 48 0.36 0.48 -19.58
C THR A 48 0.80 1.58 -18.61
N CYS A 49 2.08 1.62 -18.22
CA CYS A 49 2.59 2.75 -17.44
C CYS A 49 2.39 4.11 -18.14
N TRP A 50 2.48 4.14 -19.47
CA TRP A 50 2.22 5.35 -20.24
C TRP A 50 0.78 5.80 -20.13
N ASP A 51 -0.19 4.88 -20.16
CA ASP A 51 -1.60 5.20 -19.93
C ASP A 51 -1.82 5.75 -18.53
N ILE A 52 -1.19 5.15 -17.51
CA ILE A 52 -1.27 5.62 -16.13
C ILE A 52 -0.74 7.05 -16.03
N ILE A 53 0.43 7.34 -16.62
CA ILE A 53 1.01 8.70 -16.63
C ILE A 53 0.08 9.69 -17.36
N ALA A 54 -0.40 9.32 -18.55
CA ALA A 54 -1.25 10.18 -19.37
C ALA A 54 -2.60 10.48 -18.70
N ARG A 55 -3.26 9.47 -18.11
CA ARG A 55 -4.51 9.64 -17.34
C ARG A 55 -4.33 10.54 -16.14
N ASN A 56 -3.14 10.55 -15.55
CA ASN A 56 -2.77 11.42 -14.44
C ASN A 56 -2.10 12.72 -14.91
N GLN A 57 -2.45 13.19 -16.11
CA GLN A 57 -2.10 14.52 -16.65
C GLN A 57 -0.58 14.75 -16.76
N ASN A 58 0.22 13.70 -16.89
CA ASN A 58 1.69 13.76 -16.95
C ASN A 58 2.32 14.47 -15.73
N LYS A 59 1.70 14.36 -14.54
CA LYS A 59 2.23 14.94 -13.29
C LYS A 59 3.57 14.34 -12.82
N PHE A 60 3.90 13.16 -13.32
CA PHE A 60 5.12 12.42 -13.00
C PHE A 60 5.66 11.70 -14.25
N THR A 61 6.91 11.29 -14.18
CA THR A 61 7.64 10.61 -15.25
C THR A 61 7.64 9.09 -15.09
N MET A 62 8.01 8.37 -16.14
CA MET A 62 8.26 6.92 -16.06
C MET A 62 9.29 6.57 -14.97
N SER A 63 10.38 7.33 -14.89
CA SER A 63 11.42 7.11 -13.87
C SER A 63 10.86 7.23 -12.44
N GLN A 64 10.03 8.26 -12.20
CA GLN A 64 9.37 8.43 -10.91
C GLN A 64 8.39 7.30 -10.60
N LEU A 65 7.58 6.87 -11.58
CA LEU A 65 6.64 5.77 -11.41
C LEU A 65 7.36 4.47 -11.00
N LEU A 66 8.47 4.15 -11.66
CA LEU A 66 9.28 2.97 -11.33
C LEU A 66 9.99 3.11 -9.98
N CYS A 67 10.48 4.31 -9.65
CA CYS A 67 11.09 4.58 -8.36
C CYS A 67 10.09 4.40 -7.19
N TRP A 68 8.85 4.84 -7.37
CA TRP A 68 7.83 4.75 -6.33
C TRP A 68 7.21 3.35 -6.21
N ASN A 69 7.44 2.48 -7.20
CA ASN A 69 6.90 1.13 -7.30
C ASN A 69 7.99 0.17 -7.76
N ASN A 70 8.84 -0.27 -6.84
CA ASN A 70 10.07 -1.02 -7.12
C ASN A 70 9.81 -2.42 -7.71
N ASP A 71 8.58 -2.89 -7.65
CA ASP A 71 8.15 -4.16 -8.21
C ASP A 71 7.53 -4.03 -9.61
N ILE A 72 7.35 -2.81 -10.15
CA ILE A 72 7.02 -2.62 -11.56
C ILE A 72 8.32 -2.73 -12.37
N ASN A 73 8.32 -3.58 -13.39
CA ASN A 73 9.49 -3.72 -14.24
C ASN A 73 9.60 -2.55 -15.25
N PRO A 74 10.80 -2.26 -15.80
CA PRO A 74 10.98 -1.15 -16.75
C PRO A 74 10.18 -1.26 -18.05
N TRP A 75 9.70 -2.47 -18.37
CA TRP A 75 8.88 -2.74 -19.56
C TRP A 75 7.38 -2.60 -19.28
N CYS A 76 6.99 -2.33 -18.03
CA CYS A 76 5.62 -2.23 -17.57
C CYS A 76 4.74 -3.43 -17.93
N SER A 77 5.35 -4.60 -18.09
CA SER A 77 4.68 -5.82 -18.54
C SER A 77 4.07 -6.65 -17.41
N ASN A 78 4.32 -6.27 -16.16
CA ASN A 78 3.85 -6.97 -14.96
C ASN A 78 2.82 -6.16 -14.16
N LEU A 79 2.10 -5.25 -14.81
CA LEU A 79 0.98 -4.54 -14.21
C LEU A 79 -0.19 -5.51 -13.96
N ILE A 80 -0.78 -5.42 -12.77
CA ILE A 80 -1.83 -6.34 -12.33
C ILE A 80 -3.12 -5.54 -12.16
N PRO A 81 -4.17 -5.81 -12.94
CA PRO A 81 -5.45 -5.11 -12.82
C PRO A 81 -6.03 -5.21 -11.40
N GLY A 82 -6.60 -4.11 -10.91
CA GLY A 82 -7.13 -3.99 -9.55
C GLY A 82 -6.07 -3.69 -8.48
N ARG A 83 -4.78 -3.75 -8.81
CA ARG A 83 -3.69 -3.38 -7.91
C ARG A 83 -3.56 -1.86 -7.81
N GLN A 84 -3.28 -1.36 -6.61
CA GLN A 84 -2.87 0.03 -6.42
C GLN A 84 -1.36 0.21 -6.68
N VAL A 85 -1.02 1.28 -7.39
CA VAL A 85 0.34 1.76 -7.62
C VAL A 85 0.46 3.19 -7.12
N CYS A 86 1.66 3.55 -6.68
CA CYS A 86 1.98 4.89 -6.25
C CYS A 86 2.14 5.83 -7.44
N ILE A 87 1.44 6.96 -7.42
CA ILE A 87 1.50 8.00 -8.46
C ILE A 87 1.86 9.38 -7.90
N GLY A 88 2.11 9.48 -6.61
CA GLY A 88 2.54 10.70 -5.95
C GLY A 88 3.13 10.40 -4.58
N VAL A 89 4.13 11.20 -4.22
CA VAL A 89 4.81 11.12 -2.93
C VAL A 89 4.73 12.45 -2.20
N GLU A 90 4.62 12.39 -0.87
CA GLU A 90 4.81 13.57 -0.04
C GLU A 90 6.30 13.92 0.06
N ARG A 91 6.61 15.17 0.45
CA ARG A 91 8.00 15.60 0.66
C ARG A 91 8.41 15.41 2.12
N PRO A 92 9.65 14.97 2.40
CA PRO A 92 10.69 14.55 1.43
C PRO A 92 10.37 13.18 0.80
N GLY A 93 10.68 13.02 -0.49
CA GLY A 93 10.45 11.78 -1.23
C GLY A 93 11.66 10.83 -1.25
N PRO A 94 11.53 9.64 -1.87
CA PRO A 94 12.62 8.68 -2.01
C PRO A 94 13.72 9.22 -2.93
N VAL A 95 14.96 8.78 -2.70
CA VAL A 95 16.10 9.07 -3.60
C VAL A 95 16.21 7.94 -4.62
N CYS A 96 16.13 8.35 -5.89
CA CYS A 96 16.31 7.59 -7.11
C CYS A 96 16.94 8.54 -8.13
#